data_AF-A0A0W0VX74-F1
#
_entry.id   AF-A0A0W0VX74-F1
#
_cell.length_a   1.000
_cell.length_b   1.000
_cell.length_c   1.000
_cell.angle_alpha   90.00
_cell.angle_beta   90.00
_cell.angle_gamma   90.00
#
_symmetry.space_group_name_H-M   'P 1'
#
loop_
_entity.id
_entity.type
_entity.pdbx_description
1 polymer ?
#
loop_
_entity_poly.entity_id
_entity_poly.type
_entity_poly.pdbx_seq_one_letter_code
_entity_poly.pdbx_strand_id
1 'polypeptide(L)'
;MRGRVELKTTFRVRPYTEILNGSMPKEGSQQIIGFFYNADLLRLEHGKVLADEFLPEPRKHQVLLIKKVDELLTKEEPARDELEKRYILTSMITLIGAEITEAYGESILDPKHVEGTSYTCLGGKLGHGSDFFRRSLTNIDRIKGNDMDSHDMEVFMSIAKQFIESYVYDNGTSTGKFKLDDPFSSIEGVDVPYYLQLCNNVIHEAANKTIQQNVKQKEMDKRRKQAEEEEILRKEHQAQIERMKASAPPSDAQPSYLGSALTGVFGFLTSKKADPQAAKTTLPVDSSKVVNEGSNPPVGNPTLTEEEQAKITLN
;
A
#
# COMPACT_ATOMS: atom_id res chain seq x y z
N MET A 1 3.76 3.03 -32.51
CA MET A 1 5.06 2.56 -32.01
C MET A 1 4.82 1.77 -30.73
N ARG A 2 4.81 0.43 -30.78
CA ARG A 2 4.75 -0.40 -29.57
C ARG A 2 6.17 -0.72 -29.14
N GLY A 3 6.78 0.19 -28.39
CA GLY A 3 8.05 -0.11 -27.71
C GLY A 3 7.76 -1.17 -26.65
N ARG A 4 8.44 -2.32 -26.72
CA ARG A 4 8.52 -3.24 -25.58
C ARG A 4 9.24 -2.48 -24.47
N VAL A 5 8.48 -1.85 -23.59
CA VAL A 5 8.99 -1.44 -22.29
C VAL A 5 9.35 -2.75 -21.60
N GLU A 6 10.63 -2.99 -21.36
CA GLU A 6 11.04 -3.99 -20.37
C GLU A 6 10.44 -3.52 -19.05
N LEU A 7 9.32 -4.14 -18.67
CA LEU A 7 8.70 -3.93 -17.37
C LEU A 7 9.72 -4.43 -16.34
N LYS A 8 10.44 -3.50 -15.72
CA LYS A 8 11.40 -3.80 -14.64
C LYS A 8 10.63 -4.04 -13.35
N THR A 9 9.90 -5.14 -13.29
CA THR A 9 9.19 -5.55 -12.07
C THR A 9 10.01 -6.58 -11.32
N THR A 10 10.01 -6.51 -9.99
CA THR A 10 10.58 -7.56 -9.14
C THR A 10 9.56 -8.67 -8.87
N PHE A 11 8.28 -8.31 -8.92
CA PHE A 11 7.15 -9.22 -8.85
C PHE A 11 7.08 -10.18 -10.04
N ARG A 12 6.95 -11.48 -9.76
CA ARG A 12 6.76 -12.51 -10.78
C ARG A 12 5.27 -12.71 -11.04
N VAL A 13 4.88 -12.53 -12.30
CA VAL A 13 3.49 -12.70 -12.75
C VAL A 13 3.25 -14.11 -13.27
N ARG A 14 2.19 -14.76 -12.79
CA ARG A 14 1.75 -16.08 -13.27
C ARG A 14 1.30 -16.05 -14.73
N PRO A 15 1.32 -17.20 -15.43
CA PRO A 15 0.70 -17.31 -16.75
C PRO A 15 -0.78 -16.94 -16.71
N TYR A 16 -1.27 -16.34 -17.80
CA TYR A 16 -2.65 -15.87 -17.91
C TYR A 16 -3.68 -16.97 -17.61
N THR A 17 -3.48 -18.16 -18.19
CA THR A 17 -4.36 -19.31 -18.00
C THR A 17 -4.37 -19.84 -16.56
N GLU A 18 -3.23 -19.77 -15.86
CA GLU A 18 -3.14 -20.16 -14.45
C GLU A 18 -3.85 -19.16 -13.54
N ILE A 19 -3.82 -17.86 -13.87
CA ILE A 19 -4.58 -16.83 -13.13
C ILE A 19 -6.09 -17.11 -13.28
N LEU A 20 -6.57 -17.40 -14.48
CA LEU A 20 -8.02 -17.65 -14.69
C LEU A 20 -8.49 -18.99 -14.11
N ASN A 21 -7.79 -20.07 -14.44
CA ASN A 21 -8.29 -21.44 -14.24
C ASN A 21 -7.59 -22.18 -13.10
N GLY A 22 -6.51 -21.61 -12.54
CA GLY A 22 -5.68 -22.27 -11.56
C GLY A 22 -4.70 -23.24 -12.20
N SER A 23 -4.02 -24.02 -11.36
CA SER A 23 -3.06 -25.02 -11.81
C SER A 23 -3.39 -26.40 -11.27
N MET A 24 -3.01 -27.43 -12.03
CA MET A 24 -3.01 -28.80 -11.54
C MET A 24 -1.92 -28.93 -10.45
N PRO A 25 -2.23 -29.50 -9.28
CA PRO A 25 -1.23 -29.65 -8.23
C PRO A 25 -0.08 -30.51 -8.74
N LYS A 26 1.14 -29.96 -8.72
CA LYS A 26 2.37 -30.77 -8.85
C LYS A 26 2.61 -31.49 -7.53
N GLU A 27 3.21 -32.68 -7.55
CA GLU A 27 3.52 -33.42 -6.32
C GLU A 27 4.23 -32.52 -5.29
N GLY A 28 3.65 -32.44 -4.08
CA GLY A 28 4.17 -31.62 -2.98
C GLY A 28 3.83 -30.12 -3.02
N SER A 29 3.06 -29.65 -4.01
CA SER A 29 2.60 -28.25 -4.09
C SER A 29 1.12 -28.09 -3.74
N GLN A 30 0.77 -26.97 -3.13
CA GLN A 30 -0.63 -26.59 -2.93
C GLN A 30 -1.28 -26.26 -4.28
N GLN A 31 -2.52 -26.71 -4.47
CA GLN A 31 -3.30 -26.38 -5.66
C GLN A 31 -3.54 -24.87 -5.74
N ILE A 32 -3.23 -24.28 -6.89
CA ILE A 32 -3.57 -22.88 -7.17
C ILE A 32 -5.04 -22.81 -7.57
N ILE A 33 -5.83 -22.06 -6.81
CA ILE A 33 -7.21 -21.74 -7.16
C ILE A 33 -7.22 -20.62 -8.20
N GLY A 34 -7.81 -20.87 -9.36
CA GLY A 34 -8.07 -19.88 -10.41
C GLY A 34 -9.10 -18.83 -9.98
N PHE A 35 -9.11 -17.67 -10.64
CA PHE A 35 -10.08 -16.62 -10.35
C PHE A 35 -11.52 -17.09 -10.53
N PHE A 36 -11.82 -17.86 -11.59
CA PHE A 36 -13.17 -18.37 -11.81
C PHE A 36 -13.61 -19.38 -10.76
N TYR A 37 -12.70 -20.25 -10.30
CA TYR A 37 -13.02 -21.14 -9.19
C TYR A 37 -13.17 -20.37 -7.87
N ASN A 38 -12.41 -19.27 -7.65
CA ASN A 38 -12.63 -18.38 -6.50
C ASN A 38 -14.02 -17.73 -6.54
N ALA A 39 -14.49 -17.31 -7.72
CA ALA A 39 -15.86 -16.82 -7.91
C ALA A 39 -16.92 -17.90 -7.62
N ASP A 40 -16.67 -19.15 -8.03
CA ASP A 40 -17.55 -20.29 -7.70
C ASP A 40 -17.64 -20.52 -6.19
N LEU A 41 -16.51 -20.50 -5.49
CA LEU A 41 -16.47 -20.64 -4.04
C LEU A 41 -17.21 -19.50 -3.34
N LEU A 42 -17.03 -18.26 -3.79
CA LEU A 42 -17.75 -17.10 -3.30
C LEU A 42 -19.27 -17.28 -3.47
N ARG A 43 -19.74 -17.80 -4.63
CA ARG A 43 -21.16 -18.10 -4.85
C ARG A 43 -21.69 -19.18 -3.91
N LEU A 44 -20.88 -20.21 -3.62
CA LEU A 44 -21.24 -21.26 -2.66
C LEU A 44 -21.37 -20.69 -1.24
N GLU A 45 -20.45 -19.81 -0.84
CA GLU A 45 -20.42 -19.14 0.46
C GLU A 45 -21.64 -18.22 0.67
N HIS A 46 -22.14 -17.57 -0.39
CA HIS A 46 -23.34 -16.73 -0.36
C HIS A 46 -24.66 -17.50 -0.53
N GLY A 47 -24.69 -18.80 -0.22
CA GLY A 47 -25.92 -19.60 -0.21
C GLY A 47 -26.19 -20.36 -1.52
N LYS A 48 -25.13 -20.74 -2.24
CA LYS A 48 -25.19 -21.51 -3.51
C LYS A 48 -25.92 -20.77 -4.62
N VAL A 49 -25.49 -19.53 -4.83
CA VAL A 49 -26.00 -18.69 -5.88
C VAL A 49 -25.69 -19.30 -7.26
N LEU A 50 -26.68 -19.41 -8.14
CA LEU A 50 -26.54 -20.14 -9.42
C LEU A 50 -25.76 -19.38 -10.49
N ALA A 51 -25.71 -18.05 -10.40
CA ALA A 51 -25.06 -17.16 -11.37
C ALA A 51 -24.43 -15.95 -10.68
N ASP A 52 -23.47 -15.29 -11.31
CA ASP A 52 -22.73 -14.18 -10.68
C ASP A 52 -23.60 -12.94 -10.49
N GLU A 53 -24.61 -12.75 -11.33
CA GLU A 53 -25.54 -11.61 -11.33
C GLU A 53 -26.38 -11.54 -10.04
N PHE A 54 -26.41 -12.63 -9.28
CA PHE A 54 -27.13 -12.76 -8.02
C PHE A 54 -26.20 -12.67 -6.79
N LEU A 55 -24.89 -12.47 -6.98
CA LEU A 55 -24.01 -12.13 -5.87
C LEU A 55 -24.41 -10.78 -5.26
N PRO A 56 -24.19 -10.54 -3.96
CA PRO A 56 -24.38 -9.23 -3.38
C PRO A 56 -23.28 -8.26 -3.82
N GLU A 57 -23.63 -6.98 -3.90
CA GLU A 57 -22.63 -5.91 -4.03
C GLU A 57 -21.74 -5.83 -2.77
N PRO A 58 -20.44 -5.47 -2.90
CA PRO A 58 -19.73 -5.13 -4.14
C PRO A 58 -19.17 -6.35 -4.91
N ARG A 59 -19.36 -7.58 -4.42
CA ARG A 59 -18.70 -8.76 -4.99
C ARG A 59 -19.20 -9.13 -6.39
N LYS A 60 -20.49 -8.84 -6.68
CA LYS A 60 -21.09 -9.01 -8.01
C LYS A 60 -20.32 -8.26 -9.08
N HIS A 61 -20.22 -6.93 -8.97
CA HIS A 61 -19.57 -6.14 -10.02
C HIS A 61 -18.08 -6.47 -10.13
N GLN A 62 -17.40 -6.80 -9.02
CA GLN A 62 -15.99 -7.20 -9.03
C GLN A 62 -15.74 -8.48 -9.85
N VAL A 63 -16.59 -9.51 -9.67
CA VAL A 63 -16.49 -10.75 -10.45
C VAL A 63 -16.83 -10.51 -11.92
N LEU A 64 -17.92 -9.78 -12.19
CA LEU A 64 -18.36 -9.46 -13.55
C LEU A 64 -17.34 -8.60 -14.31
N LEU A 65 -16.66 -7.68 -13.62
CA LEU A 65 -15.59 -6.86 -14.18
C LEU A 65 -14.44 -7.72 -14.70
N ILE A 66 -13.93 -8.68 -13.91
CA ILE A 66 -12.85 -9.57 -14.37
C ILE A 66 -13.28 -10.46 -15.52
N LYS A 67 -14.53 -10.96 -15.51
CA LYS A 67 -15.08 -11.70 -16.66
C LYS A 67 -15.13 -10.85 -17.92
N LYS A 68 -15.53 -9.58 -17.81
CA LYS A 68 -15.50 -8.64 -18.94
C LYS A 68 -14.07 -8.37 -19.41
N VAL A 69 -13.10 -8.23 -18.51
CA VAL A 69 -11.68 -8.07 -18.85
C VAL A 69 -11.18 -9.27 -19.65
N ASP A 70 -11.43 -10.51 -19.20
CA ASP A 70 -11.06 -11.73 -19.94
C ASP A 70 -11.72 -11.78 -21.33
N GLU A 71 -13.00 -11.42 -21.41
CA GLU A 71 -13.72 -11.31 -22.68
C GLU A 71 -13.04 -10.33 -23.65
N LEU A 72 -12.65 -9.15 -23.17
CA LEU A 72 -11.96 -8.13 -23.99
C LEU A 72 -10.56 -8.59 -24.41
N LEU A 73 -9.81 -9.22 -23.50
CA LEU A 73 -8.47 -9.73 -23.78
C LEU A 73 -8.45 -10.89 -24.78
N THR A 74 -9.53 -11.67 -24.85
CA THR A 74 -9.64 -12.83 -25.74
C THR A 74 -10.25 -12.49 -27.10
N LYS A 75 -11.10 -11.46 -27.19
CA LYS A 75 -11.81 -11.07 -28.43
C LYS A 75 -11.09 -10.02 -29.29
N GLU A 76 -10.02 -9.40 -28.80
CA GLU A 76 -9.31 -8.37 -29.57
C GLU A 76 -8.54 -8.93 -30.78
N GLU A 77 -8.62 -8.21 -31.90
CA GLU A 77 -7.86 -8.49 -33.13
C GLU A 77 -6.95 -7.28 -33.47
N PRO A 78 -5.62 -7.47 -33.63
CA PRO A 78 -4.90 -8.72 -33.47
C PRO A 78 -4.84 -9.16 -32.00
N ALA A 79 -4.87 -10.47 -31.77
CA ALA A 79 -4.78 -11.06 -30.45
C ALA A 79 -3.62 -10.44 -29.65
N ARG A 80 -3.91 -9.96 -28.43
CA ARG A 80 -2.88 -9.46 -27.52
C ARG A 80 -1.87 -10.55 -27.20
N ASP A 81 -0.63 -10.12 -26.97
CA ASP A 81 0.44 -11.02 -26.56
C ASP A 81 0.12 -11.62 -25.19
N GLU A 82 0.47 -12.89 -24.99
CA GLU A 82 0.20 -13.62 -23.74
C GLU A 82 0.85 -12.94 -22.52
N LEU A 83 2.02 -12.31 -22.73
CA LEU A 83 2.70 -11.48 -21.72
C LEU A 83 1.81 -10.32 -21.30
N GLU A 84 1.25 -9.59 -22.26
CA GLU A 84 0.43 -8.42 -22.01
C GLU A 84 -0.86 -8.81 -21.27
N LYS A 85 -1.50 -9.91 -21.70
CA LYS A 85 -2.72 -10.44 -21.05
C LYS A 85 -2.52 -10.74 -19.57
N ARG A 86 -1.44 -11.44 -19.21
CA ARG A 86 -1.18 -11.75 -17.78
C ARG A 86 -0.93 -10.49 -16.95
N TYR A 87 -0.19 -9.51 -17.47
CA TYR A 87 0.04 -8.25 -16.75
C TYR A 87 -1.24 -7.46 -16.56
N ILE A 88 -2.08 -7.35 -17.60
CA ILE A 88 -3.38 -6.67 -17.49
C ILE A 88 -4.27 -7.38 -16.49
N LEU A 89 -4.42 -8.70 -16.57
CA LEU A 89 -5.30 -9.46 -15.68
C LEU A 89 -4.83 -9.35 -14.22
N THR A 90 -3.54 -9.50 -13.96
CA THR A 90 -2.97 -9.28 -12.62
C THR A 90 -3.22 -7.85 -12.14
N SER A 91 -3.09 -6.85 -13.01
CA SER A 91 -3.35 -5.44 -12.67
C SER A 91 -4.82 -5.22 -12.28
N MET A 92 -5.76 -5.78 -13.04
CA MET A 92 -7.19 -5.65 -12.79
C MET A 92 -7.62 -6.37 -11.50
N ILE A 93 -7.08 -7.56 -11.23
CA ILE A 93 -7.32 -8.25 -9.94
C ILE A 93 -6.69 -7.47 -8.77
N THR A 94 -5.53 -6.86 -8.98
CA THR A 94 -4.90 -6.00 -7.97
C THR A 94 -5.74 -4.75 -7.69
N LEU A 95 -6.38 -4.16 -8.71
CA LEU A 95 -7.29 -3.02 -8.57
C LEU A 95 -8.52 -3.39 -7.74
N ILE A 96 -9.11 -4.57 -7.97
CA ILE A 96 -10.18 -5.09 -7.09
C ILE A 96 -9.67 -5.27 -5.66
N GLY A 97 -8.44 -5.76 -5.52
CA GLY A 97 -7.77 -5.83 -4.22
C GLY A 97 -7.70 -4.46 -3.53
N ALA A 98 -7.36 -3.42 -4.28
CA ALA A 98 -7.29 -2.04 -3.78
C ALA A 98 -8.65 -1.50 -3.35
N GLU A 99 -9.70 -1.75 -4.13
CA GLU A 99 -11.07 -1.37 -3.77
C GLU A 99 -11.51 -2.07 -2.48
N ILE A 100 -11.21 -3.37 -2.35
CA ILE A 100 -11.55 -4.12 -1.14
C ILE A 100 -10.83 -3.53 0.07
N THR A 101 -9.53 -3.24 -0.02
CA THR A 101 -8.79 -2.63 1.08
C THR A 101 -9.29 -1.23 1.42
N GLU A 102 -9.61 -0.41 0.41
CA GLU A 102 -10.12 0.95 0.62
C GLU A 102 -11.48 0.93 1.34
N ALA A 103 -12.36 -0.03 0.99
CA ALA A 103 -13.63 -0.24 1.69
C ALA A 103 -13.47 -0.59 3.18
N TYR A 104 -12.30 -1.11 3.58
CA TYR A 104 -11.94 -1.34 4.99
C TYR A 104 -11.09 -0.21 5.60
N GLY A 105 -10.84 0.88 4.88
CA GLY A 105 -9.99 1.99 5.32
C GLY A 105 -8.49 1.65 5.34
N GLU A 106 -8.07 0.71 4.50
CA GLU A 106 -6.70 0.19 4.44
C GLU A 106 -6.06 0.45 3.07
N SER A 107 -4.73 0.46 3.02
CA SER A 107 -3.98 0.57 1.78
C SER A 107 -3.60 -0.81 1.26
N ILE A 108 -3.78 -1.04 -0.05
CA ILE A 108 -3.28 -2.25 -0.73
C ILE A 108 -1.75 -2.38 -0.69
N LEU A 109 -1.03 -1.29 -0.39
CA LEU A 109 0.42 -1.30 -0.19
C LEU A 109 0.83 -1.73 1.21
N ASP A 110 -0.11 -1.93 2.15
CA ASP A 110 0.23 -2.38 3.49
C ASP A 110 0.85 -3.78 3.44
N PRO A 111 1.97 -4.01 4.15
CA PRO A 111 2.70 -5.28 4.10
C PRO A 111 1.90 -6.46 4.68
N LYS A 112 0.79 -6.19 5.38
CA LYS A 112 -0.13 -7.23 5.86
C LYS A 112 -0.89 -7.91 4.71
N HIS A 113 -1.10 -7.24 3.57
CA HIS A 113 -1.85 -7.77 2.43
C HIS A 113 -0.99 -8.67 1.53
N VAL A 114 -0.47 -9.73 2.16
CA VAL A 114 0.32 -10.81 1.59
C VAL A 114 -0.17 -12.11 2.21
N GLU A 115 -0.25 -13.19 1.44
CA GLU A 115 -0.71 -14.50 1.92
C GLU A 115 0.07 -14.96 3.17
N GLY A 116 -0.67 -15.43 4.18
CA GLY A 116 -0.15 -15.83 5.49
C GLY A 116 -0.28 -14.76 6.58
N THR A 117 -0.59 -13.50 6.23
CA THR A 117 -0.73 -12.38 7.19
C THR A 117 -1.89 -11.41 6.92
N SER A 118 -2.68 -11.61 5.86
CA SER A 118 -3.73 -10.66 5.48
C SER A 118 -4.97 -10.75 6.38
N TYR A 119 -4.99 -9.92 7.41
CA TYR A 119 -6.18 -9.59 8.19
C TYR A 119 -6.66 -8.20 7.73
N THR A 120 -7.76 -8.11 6.99
CA THR A 120 -8.45 -6.82 6.88
C THR A 120 -9.04 -6.51 8.26
N CYS A 121 -8.67 -5.37 8.82
CA CYS A 121 -8.75 -5.07 10.25
C CYS A 121 -10.09 -4.44 10.65
N LEU A 122 -11.22 -4.84 10.08
CA LEU A 122 -12.54 -4.53 10.64
C LEU A 122 -13.46 -5.73 10.46
N GLY A 123 -13.36 -6.64 11.42
CA GLY A 123 -14.12 -7.88 11.47
C GLY A 123 -15.55 -7.70 11.95
N GLY A 124 -16.47 -8.43 11.32
CA GLY A 124 -17.70 -8.90 11.95
C GLY A 124 -17.52 -10.36 12.34
N LYS A 125 -17.46 -10.63 13.65
CA LYS A 125 -17.33 -11.94 14.35
C LYS A 125 -16.21 -12.88 13.82
N LEU A 126 -15.09 -12.86 14.56
CA LEU A 126 -13.86 -13.66 14.41
C LEU A 126 -12.95 -13.29 13.22
N GLY A 127 -12.20 -12.20 13.38
CA GLY A 127 -10.75 -12.15 13.08
C GLY A 127 -10.21 -12.62 11.72
N HIS A 128 -11.03 -12.77 10.68
CA HIS A 128 -10.60 -13.26 9.38
C HIS A 128 -11.06 -12.28 8.30
N GLY A 129 -10.10 -11.67 7.58
CA GLY A 129 -10.40 -10.80 6.45
C GLY A 129 -11.09 -11.56 5.31
N SER A 130 -11.49 -10.86 4.25
CA SER A 130 -12.26 -11.46 3.14
C SER A 130 -11.54 -12.65 2.49
N ASP A 131 -12.16 -13.84 2.52
CA ASP A 131 -11.62 -15.06 1.88
C ASP A 131 -11.46 -14.91 0.38
N PHE A 132 -12.44 -14.26 -0.26
CA PHE A 132 -12.35 -13.87 -1.67
C PHE A 132 -11.10 -13.03 -1.95
N PHE A 133 -10.86 -11.99 -1.14
CA PHE A 133 -9.67 -11.14 -1.25
C PHE A 133 -8.38 -11.95 -1.08
N ARG A 134 -8.29 -12.76 -0.02
CA ARG A 134 -7.09 -13.59 0.24
C ARG A 134 -6.81 -14.54 -0.92
N ARG A 135 -7.83 -15.25 -1.41
CA ARG A 135 -7.72 -16.14 -2.58
C ARG A 135 -7.37 -15.38 -3.85
N SER A 136 -7.86 -14.16 -4.04
CA SER A 136 -7.49 -13.29 -5.19
C SER A 136 -6.02 -12.86 -5.15
N LEU A 137 -5.47 -12.53 -3.96
CA LEU A 137 -4.03 -12.25 -3.83
C LEU A 137 -3.18 -13.49 -4.14
N THR A 138 -3.55 -14.64 -3.58
CA THR A 138 -2.89 -15.92 -3.88
C THR A 138 -2.99 -16.27 -5.35
N ASN A 139 -4.12 -15.98 -6.00
CA ASN A 139 -4.37 -16.28 -7.41
C ASN A 139 -3.37 -15.57 -8.34
N ILE A 140 -3.06 -14.31 -8.06
CA ILE A 140 -2.07 -13.54 -8.83
C ILE A 140 -0.62 -13.75 -8.38
N ASP A 141 -0.38 -14.67 -7.44
CA ASP A 141 0.94 -14.95 -6.82
C ASP A 141 1.47 -13.89 -5.88
N ARG A 142 0.58 -13.04 -5.31
CA ARG A 142 0.97 -12.09 -4.28
C ARG A 142 1.03 -12.75 -2.90
N ILE A 143 2.14 -13.46 -2.71
CA ILE A 143 2.42 -14.31 -1.54
C ILE A 143 3.77 -13.93 -0.94
N LYS A 144 4.02 -14.37 0.30
CA LYS A 144 5.28 -14.08 0.98
C LYS A 144 6.49 -14.52 0.14
N GLY A 145 7.37 -13.57 -0.18
CA GLY A 145 8.55 -13.81 -1.01
C GLY A 145 8.32 -13.61 -2.52
N ASN A 146 7.12 -13.22 -2.91
CA ASN A 146 6.78 -12.65 -4.22
C ASN A 146 5.84 -11.45 -3.99
N ASP A 147 6.31 -10.48 -3.21
CA ASP A 147 5.52 -9.31 -2.85
C ASP A 147 5.62 -8.26 -3.95
N MET A 148 4.53 -7.53 -4.19
CA MET A 148 4.59 -6.32 -5.02
C MET A 148 5.15 -5.19 -4.15
N ASP A 149 6.34 -4.70 -4.49
CA ASP A 149 6.87 -3.50 -3.86
C ASP A 149 6.12 -2.23 -4.35
N SER A 150 6.51 -1.06 -3.85
CA SER A 150 5.88 0.19 -4.27
C SER A 150 6.14 0.53 -5.74
N HIS A 151 7.27 0.12 -6.31
CA HIS A 151 7.52 0.35 -7.74
C HIS A 151 6.65 -0.57 -8.59
N ASP A 152 6.55 -1.86 -8.23
CA ASP A 152 5.68 -2.82 -8.87
C ASP A 152 4.22 -2.33 -8.83
N MET A 153 3.75 -1.85 -7.67
CA MET A 153 2.38 -1.34 -7.53
C MET A 153 2.08 -0.15 -8.47
N GLU A 154 3.03 0.79 -8.62
CA GLU A 154 2.92 1.89 -9.58
C GLU A 154 2.76 1.37 -11.01
N VAL A 155 3.55 0.36 -11.39
CA VAL A 155 3.51 -0.27 -12.71
C VAL A 155 2.16 -0.97 -12.95
N PHE A 156 1.71 -1.84 -12.03
CA PHE A 156 0.45 -2.57 -12.20
C PHE A 156 -0.76 -1.63 -12.22
N MET A 157 -0.83 -0.63 -11.36
CA MET A 157 -1.93 0.34 -11.39
C MET A 157 -1.91 1.21 -12.64
N SER A 158 -0.73 1.53 -13.17
CA SER A 158 -0.61 2.21 -14.46
C SER A 158 -1.13 1.35 -15.61
N ILE A 159 -0.86 0.04 -15.60
CA ILE A 159 -1.36 -0.90 -16.60
C ILE A 159 -2.88 -1.03 -16.50
N ALA A 160 -3.45 -1.21 -15.30
CA ALA A 160 -4.90 -1.24 -15.10
C ALA A 160 -5.56 0.05 -15.61
N LYS A 161 -5.02 1.20 -15.24
CA LYS A 161 -5.51 2.52 -15.68
C LYS A 161 -5.49 2.63 -17.20
N GLN A 162 -4.34 2.38 -17.84
CA GLN A 162 -4.22 2.48 -19.30
C GLN A 162 -5.15 1.51 -20.03
N PHE A 163 -5.33 0.31 -19.49
CA PHE A 163 -6.27 -0.66 -20.02
C PHE A 163 -7.70 -0.12 -19.99
N ILE A 164 -8.19 0.32 -18.82
CA ILE A 164 -9.54 0.90 -18.69
C ILE A 164 -9.68 2.11 -19.61
N GLU A 165 -8.71 3.04 -19.59
CA GLU A 165 -8.73 4.25 -20.43
C GLU A 165 -8.89 3.93 -21.92
N SER A 166 -8.23 2.86 -22.40
CA SER A 166 -8.28 2.44 -23.80
C SER A 166 -9.68 2.05 -24.28
N TYR A 167 -10.55 1.58 -23.37
CA TYR A 167 -11.92 1.20 -23.70
C TYR A 167 -12.92 2.31 -23.44
N VAL A 168 -12.71 3.16 -22.43
CA VAL A 168 -13.73 4.10 -21.95
C VAL A 168 -13.60 5.51 -22.50
N TYR A 169 -12.43 5.92 -23.00
CA TYR A 169 -12.23 7.22 -23.63
C TYR A 169 -12.16 7.12 -25.15
N ASP A 170 -12.71 8.11 -25.87
CA ASP A 170 -12.73 8.15 -27.34
C ASP A 170 -11.34 8.05 -27.98
N ASN A 171 -10.33 8.66 -27.34
CA ASN A 171 -8.94 8.63 -27.79
C ASN A 171 -8.07 7.64 -26.99
N GLY A 172 -8.70 6.81 -26.15
CA GLY A 172 -8.02 5.83 -25.29
C GLY A 172 -7.21 6.43 -24.14
N THR A 173 -7.38 7.72 -23.83
CA THR A 173 -6.66 8.43 -22.75
C THR A 173 -7.58 9.39 -21.99
N SER A 174 -7.24 9.74 -20.76
CA SER A 174 -8.01 10.69 -19.93
C SER A 174 -8.09 12.12 -20.47
N THR A 175 -7.37 12.46 -21.55
CA THR A 175 -7.54 13.75 -22.23
C THR A 175 -8.77 13.79 -23.16
N GLY A 176 -9.32 12.61 -23.47
CA GLY A 176 -10.54 12.46 -24.26
C GLY A 176 -11.81 12.60 -23.44
N LYS A 177 -12.95 12.45 -24.11
CA LYS A 177 -14.27 12.33 -23.46
C LYS A 177 -14.58 10.86 -23.21
N PHE A 178 -15.38 10.58 -22.17
CA PHE A 178 -15.95 9.26 -21.98
C PHE A 178 -16.84 8.90 -23.17
N LYS A 179 -16.69 7.67 -23.65
CA LYS A 179 -17.63 7.06 -24.59
C LYS A 179 -18.98 6.94 -23.90
N LEU A 180 -20.05 7.15 -24.66
CA LEU A 180 -21.40 6.94 -24.16
C LEU A 180 -21.66 5.45 -23.88
N ASP A 181 -21.20 4.59 -24.80
CA ASP A 181 -21.32 3.14 -24.72
C ASP A 181 -19.92 2.53 -24.62
N ASP A 182 -19.44 2.30 -23.40
CA ASP A 182 -18.22 1.54 -23.13
C ASP A 182 -18.52 0.10 -22.69
N PRO A 183 -17.57 -0.84 -22.80
CA PRO A 183 -17.80 -2.25 -22.45
C PRO A 183 -18.16 -2.51 -20.99
N PHE A 184 -17.82 -1.59 -20.08
CA PHE A 184 -18.04 -1.72 -18.64
C PHE A 184 -19.35 -1.07 -18.19
N SER A 185 -19.92 -0.13 -18.95
CA SER A 185 -21.19 0.55 -18.62
C SER A 185 -22.38 -0.41 -18.48
N SER A 186 -22.31 -1.58 -19.13
CA SER A 186 -23.32 -2.64 -19.02
C SER A 186 -23.29 -3.42 -17.69
N ILE A 187 -22.27 -3.23 -16.86
CA ILE A 187 -22.11 -3.95 -15.60
C ILE A 187 -22.64 -3.08 -14.47
N GLU A 188 -23.80 -3.46 -13.93
CA GLU A 188 -24.38 -2.82 -12.75
C GLU A 188 -23.37 -2.81 -11.58
N GLY A 189 -23.25 -1.66 -10.92
CA GLY A 189 -22.34 -1.47 -9.78
C GLY A 189 -20.91 -1.05 -10.15
N VAL A 190 -20.50 -1.16 -11.42
CA VAL A 190 -19.18 -0.65 -11.86
C VAL A 190 -19.22 0.87 -12.03
N ASP A 191 -18.37 1.56 -11.27
CA ASP A 191 -18.09 2.99 -11.44
C ASP A 191 -16.69 3.18 -12.05
N VAL A 192 -16.64 3.37 -13.38
CA VAL A 192 -15.39 3.57 -14.12
C VAL A 192 -14.61 4.80 -13.63
N PRO A 193 -15.21 5.99 -13.47
CA PRO A 193 -14.54 7.13 -12.86
C PRO A 193 -13.89 6.82 -11.51
N TYR A 194 -14.60 6.10 -10.63
CA TYR A 194 -14.06 5.68 -9.34
C TYR A 194 -12.82 4.77 -9.50
N TYR A 195 -12.88 3.75 -10.35
CA TYR A 195 -11.72 2.87 -10.59
C TYR A 195 -10.51 3.62 -11.16
N LEU A 196 -10.73 4.59 -12.06
CA LEU A 196 -9.65 5.43 -12.58
C LEU A 196 -9.04 6.33 -11.49
N GLN A 197 -9.86 6.86 -10.59
CA GLN A 197 -9.40 7.64 -9.44
C GLN A 197 -8.63 6.77 -8.45
N LEU A 198 -9.13 5.57 -8.15
CA LEU A 198 -8.47 4.60 -7.28
C LEU A 198 -7.09 4.22 -7.82
N CYS A 199 -6.95 3.97 -9.13
CA CYS A 199 -5.65 3.76 -9.77
C CYS A 199 -4.68 4.93 -9.50
N ASN A 200 -5.13 6.17 -9.69
CA ASN A 200 -4.30 7.35 -9.44
C ASN A 200 -3.89 7.47 -7.97
N ASN A 201 -4.83 7.22 -7.04
CA ASN A 201 -4.56 7.27 -5.60
C ASN A 201 -3.46 6.27 -5.22
N VAL A 202 -3.58 5.02 -5.67
CA VAL A 202 -2.60 3.97 -5.39
C VAL A 202 -1.25 4.28 -6.05
N ILE A 203 -1.23 4.79 -7.29
CA ILE A 203 0.00 5.25 -7.97
C ILE A 203 0.71 6.33 -7.15
N HIS A 204 -0.03 7.34 -6.69
CA HIS A 204 0.54 8.44 -5.90
C HIS A 204 1.04 7.98 -4.54
N GLU A 205 0.31 7.10 -3.86
CA GLU A 205 0.75 6.51 -2.60
C GLU A 205 2.04 5.70 -2.78
N ALA A 206 2.10 4.88 -3.83
CA ALA A 206 3.25 4.07 -4.18
C ALA A 206 4.49 4.92 -4.45
N ALA A 207 4.36 5.97 -5.27
CA ALA A 207 5.44 6.90 -5.55
C ALA A 207 5.97 7.59 -4.27
N ASN A 208 5.07 8.03 -3.38
CA ASN A 208 5.44 8.63 -2.11
C ASN A 208 6.20 7.64 -1.21
N LYS A 209 5.77 6.37 -1.17
CA LYS A 209 6.43 5.32 -0.39
C LYS A 209 7.85 5.04 -0.91
N THR A 210 8.02 4.97 -2.23
CA THR A 210 9.34 4.82 -2.88
C THR A 210 10.27 5.98 -2.52
N ILE A 211 9.79 7.22 -2.57
CA ILE A 211 10.58 8.41 -2.17
C ILE A 211 11.00 8.30 -0.70
N GLN A 212 10.09 7.94 0.20
CA GLN A 212 10.39 7.81 1.63
C GLN A 212 11.45 6.72 1.90
N GLN A 213 11.40 5.59 1.20
CA GLN A 213 12.41 4.54 1.29
C GLN A 213 13.78 5.04 0.84
N ASN A 214 13.84 5.75 -0.30
CA ASN A 214 15.08 6.31 -0.82
C ASN A 214 15.70 7.38 0.10
N VAL A 215 14.87 8.23 0.71
CA VAL A 215 15.32 9.22 1.69
C VAL A 215 15.91 8.54 2.92
N LYS A 216 15.23 7.53 3.48
CA LYS A 216 15.74 6.74 4.61
C LYS A 216 17.06 6.05 4.27
N GLN A 217 17.17 5.46 3.07
CA GLN A 217 18.40 4.82 2.63
C GLN A 217 19.56 5.83 2.55
N LYS A 218 19.33 7.00 1.97
CA LYS A 218 20.33 8.07 1.88
C LYS A 218 20.83 8.53 3.25
N GLU A 219 19.94 8.61 4.25
CA GLU A 219 20.32 8.95 5.62
C GLU A 219 21.17 7.86 6.28
N MET A 220 20.81 6.58 6.09
CA MET A 220 21.59 5.45 6.59
C MET A 220 22.99 5.41 5.96
N ASP A 221 23.08 5.60 4.64
CA ASP A 221 24.35 5.62 3.91
C ASP A 221 25.25 6.79 4.37
N LYS A 222 24.64 7.96 4.65
CA LYS A 222 25.37 9.11 5.20
C LYS A 222 25.94 8.80 6.59
N ARG A 223 25.15 8.20 7.48
CA ARG A 223 25.60 7.81 8.83
C ARG A 223 26.70 6.75 8.77
N ARG A 224 26.58 5.78 7.86
CA ARG A 224 27.59 4.75 7.65
C ARG A 224 28.92 5.36 7.21
N LYS A 225 28.91 6.27 6.24
CA LYS A 225 30.12 6.98 5.79
C LYS A 225 30.76 7.80 6.91
N GLN A 226 29.95 8.51 7.69
CA GLN A 226 30.46 9.28 8.84
C GLN A 226 31.11 8.37 9.90
N ALA A 227 30.53 7.22 10.18
CA ALA A 227 31.11 6.24 11.11
C ALA A 227 32.42 5.63 10.56
N GLU A 228 32.47 5.32 9.26
CA GLU A 228 33.67 4.81 8.59
C GLU A 228 34.81 5.88 8.63
N GLU A 229 34.49 7.15 8.36
CA GLU A 229 35.45 8.26 8.46
C GLU A 229 35.94 8.50 9.90
N GLU A 230 35.04 8.44 10.90
CA GLU A 230 35.41 8.56 12.31
C GLU A 230 36.30 7.40 12.78
N GLU A 231 36.03 6.17 12.32
CA GLU A 231 36.87 5.01 12.62
C GLU A 231 38.26 5.14 12.01
N ILE A 232 38.37 5.64 10.78
CA ILE A 232 39.66 5.92 10.12
C ILE A 232 40.44 6.97 10.91
N LEU A 233 39.81 8.10 11.25
CA LEU A 233 40.43 9.16 12.05
C LEU A 233 40.88 8.65 13.43
N ARG A 234 40.08 7.79 14.08
CA ARG A 234 40.44 7.18 15.36
C ARG A 234 41.66 6.27 15.24
N LYS A 235 41.73 5.45 14.18
CA LYS A 235 42.90 4.58 13.91
C LYS A 235 44.15 5.41 13.62
N GLU A 236 44.04 6.48 12.84
CA GLU A 236 45.16 7.39 12.55
C GLU A 236 45.65 8.13 13.80
N HIS A 237 44.74 8.64 14.62
CA HIS A 237 45.10 9.29 15.88
C HIS A 237 45.80 8.33 16.85
N GLN A 238 45.33 7.08 16.93
CA GLN A 238 45.95 6.06 17.76
C GLN A 238 47.35 5.68 17.26
N ALA A 239 47.53 5.56 15.94
CA ALA A 239 48.84 5.35 15.33
C ALA A 239 49.81 6.53 15.57
N GLN A 240 49.32 7.77 15.61
CA GLN A 240 50.15 8.94 15.98
C GLN A 240 50.59 8.91 17.44
N ILE A 241 49.69 8.54 18.36
CA ILE A 241 50.03 8.38 19.78
C ILE A 241 51.12 7.31 19.96
N GLU A 242 51.02 6.18 19.27
CA GLU A 242 52.04 5.13 19.32
C GLU A 242 53.39 5.59 18.75
N ARG A 243 53.39 6.33 17.64
CA ARG A 243 54.62 6.93 17.09
C ARG A 243 55.28 7.90 18.06
N MET A 244 54.50 8.77 18.72
CA MET A 244 55.03 9.71 19.71
C MET A 244 55.60 9.00 20.94
N LYS A 245 54.99 7.88 21.37
CA LYS A 245 55.53 7.04 22.45
C LYS A 245 56.83 6.33 22.05
N ALA A 246 56.95 5.91 20.80
CA ALA A 246 58.16 5.26 20.29
C ALA A 246 59.32 6.24 20.01
N SER A 247 59.03 7.53 19.79
CA SER A 247 60.04 8.57 19.55
C SER A 247 60.46 9.35 20.80
N ALA A 248 59.94 9.01 21.98
CA ALA A 248 60.39 9.62 23.22
C ALA A 248 61.83 9.13 23.52
N PRO A 249 62.83 10.02 23.66
CA PRO A 249 64.17 9.61 24.04
C PRO A 249 64.14 8.98 25.44
N PRO A 250 65.03 8.01 25.75
CA PRO A 250 65.14 7.46 27.09
C PRO A 250 65.45 8.61 28.05
N SER A 251 64.50 8.94 28.93
CA SER A 251 64.76 9.93 29.97
C SER A 251 65.69 9.29 30.99
N ASP A 252 66.93 9.77 31.04
CA ASP A 252 67.82 9.49 32.16
C ASP A 252 67.15 9.93 33.46
N ALA A 253 67.13 8.98 34.40
CA ALA A 253 66.54 9.12 35.70
C ALA A 253 67.25 10.22 36.51
N GLN A 254 66.48 11.19 36.99
CA GLN A 254 66.78 11.86 38.26
C GLN A 254 65.63 11.62 39.23
N PRO A 255 65.89 11.11 40.46
CA PRO A 255 64.86 10.94 41.45
C PRO A 255 64.63 12.28 42.15
N SER A 256 63.52 12.95 41.83
CA SER A 256 62.97 13.94 42.75
C SER A 256 61.87 13.28 43.58
N TYR A 257 62.20 13.10 44.85
CA TYR A 257 61.25 12.79 45.91
C TYR A 257 60.19 13.90 45.95
N LEU A 258 58.95 13.58 45.59
CA LEU A 258 57.75 14.17 46.21
C LEU A 258 56.54 13.29 45.89
N GLY A 259 56.16 12.49 46.89
CA GLY A 259 54.79 12.18 47.28
C GLY A 259 53.77 11.86 46.18
N SER A 260 53.58 10.56 45.96
CA SER A 260 52.40 9.98 45.31
C SER A 260 51.10 10.39 46.01
N ALA A 261 50.18 10.95 45.23
CA ALA A 261 48.74 10.70 45.36
C ALA A 261 48.10 10.76 43.97
N LEU A 262 48.25 9.64 43.25
CA LEU A 262 47.42 9.28 42.10
C LEU A 262 45.97 9.10 42.57
N THR A 263 45.06 9.92 42.03
CA THR A 263 43.62 9.67 41.80
C THR A 263 43.10 11.00 41.22
N GLY A 264 42.57 11.16 40.02
CA GLY A 264 42.16 10.29 38.94
C GLY A 264 41.48 11.19 37.89
N VAL A 265 41.35 10.67 36.67
CA VAL A 265 40.43 11.16 35.62
C VAL A 265 40.82 12.49 34.94
N PHE A 266 41.52 12.35 33.81
CA PHE A 266 41.39 13.27 32.68
C PHE A 266 39.91 13.25 32.23
N GLY A 267 39.14 14.22 32.70
CA GLY A 267 37.76 14.45 32.31
C GLY A 267 37.68 15.35 31.07
N PHE A 268 37.19 14.77 29.98
CA PHE A 268 36.55 15.50 28.89
C PHE A 268 35.42 16.40 29.43
N LEU A 269 35.34 17.64 28.91
CA LEU A 269 34.16 18.50 28.77
C LEU A 269 33.25 18.78 30.00
N THR A 270 33.41 19.96 30.60
CA THR A 270 32.25 20.77 31.04
C THR A 270 32.44 22.23 30.61
N SER A 271 32.20 22.51 29.32
CA SER A 271 31.81 23.87 28.93
C SER A 271 30.39 24.11 29.43
N LYS A 272 30.21 25.23 30.12
CA LYS A 272 29.00 25.67 30.79
C LYS A 272 27.78 25.55 29.87
N LYS A 273 26.78 24.77 30.30
CA LYS A 273 25.39 25.01 29.91
C LYS A 273 25.07 26.47 30.23
N ALA A 274 24.68 27.22 29.21
CA ALA A 274 23.90 28.43 29.40
C ALA A 274 22.53 28.03 29.98
N ASP A 275 22.04 28.84 30.93
CA ASP A 275 20.71 28.70 31.50
C ASP A 275 19.63 28.68 30.41
N PRO A 276 18.58 27.85 30.56
CA PRO A 276 17.38 28.00 29.77
C PRO A 276 16.69 29.29 30.22
N GLN A 277 16.89 30.38 29.48
CA GLN A 277 15.94 31.48 29.51
C GLN A 277 14.59 30.93 29.06
N ALA A 278 13.66 30.91 30.01
CA ALA A 278 12.24 30.71 29.77
C ALA A 278 11.76 31.72 28.72
N ALA A 279 11.69 31.29 27.47
CA ALA A 279 10.88 31.96 26.47
C ALA A 279 9.43 31.77 26.90
N LYS A 280 8.88 32.81 27.51
CA LYS A 280 7.45 32.99 27.71
C LYS A 280 6.74 32.71 26.40
N THR A 281 5.89 31.69 26.42
CA THR A 281 4.74 31.56 25.54
C THR A 281 3.87 32.82 25.73
N THR A 282 3.99 33.78 24.83
CA THR A 282 2.91 34.75 24.58
C THR A 282 1.86 34.04 23.72
N LEU A 283 0.94 33.34 24.38
CA LEU A 283 -0.43 33.25 23.88
C LEU A 283 -1.07 34.63 24.10
N PRO A 284 -1.76 35.22 23.12
CA PRO A 284 -2.84 36.14 23.43
C PRO A 284 -4.07 35.30 23.78
N VAL A 285 -4.44 35.29 25.06
CA VAL A 285 -5.82 34.99 25.49
C VAL A 285 -6.56 36.31 25.51
N ASP A 286 -7.44 36.45 24.53
CA ASP A 286 -8.84 36.81 24.64
C ASP A 286 -9.26 38.05 25.46
N SER A 287 -9.83 39.03 24.74
CA SER A 287 -10.75 40.04 25.30
C SER A 287 -12.17 39.80 24.78
N SER A 288 -12.78 38.72 25.27
CA SER A 288 -14.11 38.66 25.88
C SER A 288 -15.13 39.79 25.63
N LYS A 289 -16.34 39.30 25.29
CA LYS A 289 -17.72 39.78 25.62
C LYS A 289 -18.26 40.90 24.72
N VAL A 290 -19.42 40.73 24.08
CA VAL A 290 -20.79 40.56 24.66
C VAL A 290 -21.61 39.58 23.77
N VAL A 291 -22.04 38.39 24.22
CA VAL A 291 -23.25 38.00 25.00
C VAL A 291 -24.59 38.40 24.36
N ASN A 292 -25.33 37.43 23.79
CA ASN A 292 -26.69 37.01 24.20
C ASN A 292 -27.21 35.91 23.26
N GLU A 293 -27.41 34.68 23.73
CA GLU A 293 -28.66 34.12 24.30
C GLU A 293 -29.60 33.54 23.23
N GLY A 294 -30.01 32.27 23.40
CA GLY A 294 -31.18 31.74 22.71
C GLY A 294 -31.20 30.24 22.37
N SER A 295 -31.32 29.40 23.39
CA SER A 295 -32.25 28.24 23.45
C SER A 295 -32.45 27.30 22.23
N ASN A 296 -32.08 26.02 22.42
CA ASN A 296 -32.78 24.85 21.87
C ASN A 296 -33.63 24.21 23.00
N PRO A 297 -34.63 23.34 22.74
CA PRO A 297 -35.30 22.96 21.48
C PRO A 297 -36.87 22.99 21.62
N PRO A 298 -37.63 22.45 20.64
CA PRO A 298 -38.17 21.12 20.91
C PRO A 298 -38.21 20.15 19.71
N VAL A 299 -38.07 18.88 20.11
CA VAL A 299 -38.58 17.63 19.53
C VAL A 299 -39.71 17.81 18.51
N GLY A 300 -39.46 17.36 17.27
CA GLY A 300 -40.49 17.16 16.24
C GLY A 300 -40.47 15.71 15.77
N ASN A 301 -41.58 15.00 15.96
CA ASN A 301 -41.82 13.64 15.50
C ASN A 301 -41.68 13.51 13.98
N PRO A 302 -41.25 12.35 13.46
CA PRO A 302 -41.33 12.04 12.04
C PRO A 302 -42.79 11.87 11.63
N THR A 303 -43.25 12.70 10.69
CA THR A 303 -44.53 12.53 10.00
C THR A 303 -44.41 11.31 9.10
N LEU A 304 -45.14 10.24 9.43
CA LEU A 304 -45.38 9.09 8.57
C LEU A 304 -46.06 9.57 7.27
N THR A 305 -45.59 9.09 6.13
CA THR A 305 -46.22 9.33 4.83
C THR A 305 -47.57 8.60 4.74
N GLU A 306 -48.51 9.15 3.97
CA GLU A 306 -49.87 8.62 3.80
C GLU A 306 -49.94 7.19 3.22
N GLU A 307 -48.83 6.62 2.76
CA GLU A 307 -48.75 5.22 2.32
C GLU A 307 -48.51 4.21 3.47
N GLU A 308 -48.03 4.63 4.64
CA GLU A 308 -47.82 3.72 5.78
C GLU A 308 -49.05 3.56 6.69
N GLN A 309 -50.09 4.39 6.54
CA GLN A 309 -51.35 4.22 7.29
C GLN A 309 -52.36 3.27 6.63
N ALA A 310 -52.09 2.80 5.40
CA ALA A 310 -53.00 1.92 4.66
C ALA A 310 -52.81 0.41 4.89
N LYS A 311 -51.86 -0.01 5.76
CA LYS A 311 -51.58 -1.44 6.01
C LYS A 311 -51.92 -1.97 7.41
N ILE A 312 -52.55 -1.17 8.28
CA ILE A 312 -52.96 -1.61 9.63
C ILE A 312 -54.49 -1.72 9.76
N THR A 313 -55.24 -1.63 8.66
CA THR A 313 -56.69 -1.85 8.67
C THR A 313 -57.13 -2.79 7.56
N LEU A 314 -56.63 -4.03 7.55
CA LEU A 314 -57.29 -5.20 6.97
C LEU A 314 -56.52 -6.46 7.39
N ASN A 315 -57.28 -7.43 7.89
CA ASN A 315 -56.88 -8.75 8.38
C ASN A 315 -55.76 -9.46 7.60
#